data_AF-A0A4Z0ECG8-F1
#
_entry.id   AF-A0A4Z0ECG8-F1
#
_cell.length_a   1.000
_cell.length_b   1.000
_cell.length_c   1.000
_cell.angle_alpha   90.00
_cell.angle_beta   90.00
_cell.angle_gamma   90.00
#
_symmetry.space_group_name_H-M   'P 1'
#
loop_
_entity.id
_entity.type
_entity.pdbx_description
1 polymer ?
#
loop_
_entity_poly.entity_id
_entity_poly.type
_entity_poly.pdbx_seq_one_letter_code
_entity_poly.pdbx_strand_id
1 'polypeptide(L)'
;MATLTDEQRKSVTYLAGMDENGAIASLAWRGWRRDNPATYWTDRSFVNKWNNDSDGNTLSASSKAGTPGGVVTYSFAPGVSVLAKAAYREGLNLWADIVDIRFKEVPLSPGSNLVLDTDVDRGAVTTSPGSVRTNPGATEIPSVLTPVTNPLGYSANVNIPDNNNGYGVLGDFTTRGVSTVTHELGHMLGLGHAGPYNAGVAASSQFNAYDSQQWSVMSYITANNTRTPFYAENPVKGSNWTEAHTPMMLDIEAAQRIYGASKTSTFSGGQVYGFNANISGTSNAYYNFSYNSAPVVTIYNTGTGNSLDLSGYSTGSTINLNPGSFSSAGGLINNIGIAYNTRIDTAIGGAGNDIIYTNGNGNRIDGGGGTNRVIFAKAETDYQVVRTAANAAIVTDRTTGAVDTLTNVQEMAFAAPVCFTSGTRLRVFQAGGVVEVAVEALRVGDVAVTATGGRRKIRWIGQRTVVPATCTVPSQQWPVRVRAGAFGSDPCGRLLPVRDLRLSQGHPVLVAADEDNRGGVLVPIMCLINGTSIMREPASMVTYWHVELDAHDILLAENLPAESYIDGGDRAFFVKASDDALHNPDFVAPGWTARCRPVLIDGPVVEAERARINTLFVLALEGNCAWPPFESAHPTGCR
;
A
#
# COMPACT_ATOMS: atom_id res chain seq x y z
N MET A 1 9.24 9.40 -3.57
CA MET A 1 7.82 9.45 -4.01
C MET A 1 7.44 8.05 -4.45
N ALA A 2 6.22 7.60 -4.12
CA ALA A 2 5.70 6.31 -4.54
C ALA A 2 4.87 6.46 -5.83
N THR A 3 4.76 5.40 -6.62
CA THR A 3 3.94 5.38 -7.84
C THR A 3 2.69 4.55 -7.63
N LEU A 4 1.57 5.01 -8.19
CA LEU A 4 0.33 4.23 -8.22
C LEU A 4 0.51 2.92 -9.00
N THR A 5 -0.11 1.85 -8.52
CA THR A 5 -0.34 0.61 -9.29
C THR A 5 -1.41 0.81 -10.36
N ASP A 6 -1.53 -0.14 -11.29
CA ASP A 6 -2.58 -0.08 -12.34
C ASP A 6 -3.99 -0.07 -11.75
N GLU A 7 -4.26 -0.87 -10.72
CA GLU A 7 -5.57 -0.89 -10.07
C GLU A 7 -5.87 0.39 -9.30
N GLN A 8 -4.87 0.99 -8.63
CA GLN A 8 -5.02 2.31 -8.02
C GLN A 8 -5.29 3.38 -9.08
N ARG A 9 -4.59 3.36 -10.22
CA ARG A 9 -4.85 4.27 -11.34
C ARG A 9 -6.30 4.16 -11.84
N LYS A 10 -6.83 2.94 -11.97
CA LYS A 10 -8.24 2.72 -12.34
C LYS A 10 -9.19 3.32 -11.31
N SER A 11 -8.93 3.15 -10.02
CA SER A 11 -9.76 3.74 -8.95
C SER A 11 -9.71 5.27 -8.96
N VAL A 12 -8.54 5.88 -9.15
CA VAL A 12 -8.41 7.34 -9.30
C VAL A 12 -9.18 7.83 -10.52
N THR A 13 -9.08 7.13 -11.66
CA THR A 13 -9.86 7.45 -12.86
C THR A 13 -11.37 7.32 -12.61
N TYR A 14 -11.80 6.30 -11.87
CA TYR A 14 -13.20 6.06 -11.55
C TYR A 14 -13.79 7.18 -10.67
N LEU A 15 -13.03 7.59 -9.64
CA LEU A 15 -13.36 8.68 -8.71
C LEU A 15 -13.41 10.04 -9.41
N ALA A 16 -12.36 10.39 -10.15
CA ALA A 16 -12.26 11.67 -10.82
C ALA A 16 -13.20 11.77 -12.03
N GLY A 17 -13.43 10.66 -12.73
CA GLY A 17 -14.12 10.64 -14.02
C GLY A 17 -13.23 10.98 -15.21
N MET A 18 -11.91 10.99 -15.04
CA MET A 18 -10.93 11.25 -16.10
C MET A 18 -9.63 10.47 -15.89
N ASP A 19 -9.00 10.08 -16.98
CA ASP A 19 -7.73 9.34 -16.98
C ASP A 19 -6.52 10.26 -16.68
N GLU A 20 -5.34 9.66 -16.61
CA GLU A 20 -4.07 10.35 -16.36
C GLU A 20 -3.68 11.41 -17.39
N ASN A 21 -4.27 11.37 -18.59
CA ASN A 21 -4.09 12.38 -19.64
C ASN A 21 -5.14 13.50 -19.55
N GLY A 22 -6.03 13.44 -18.56
CA GLY A 22 -7.14 14.37 -18.39
C GLY A 22 -8.30 14.12 -19.35
N ALA A 23 -8.34 12.96 -20.01
CA ALA A 23 -9.45 12.59 -20.90
C ALA A 23 -10.60 12.00 -20.10
N ILE A 24 -11.84 12.41 -20.40
CA ILE A 24 -13.05 11.97 -19.70
C ILE A 24 -13.23 10.46 -19.88
N ALA A 25 -13.40 9.75 -18.77
CA ALA A 25 -13.55 8.30 -18.75
C ALA A 25 -15.03 7.89 -18.87
N SER A 26 -15.28 6.82 -19.64
CA SER A 26 -16.60 6.17 -19.71
C SER A 26 -16.84 5.24 -18.51
N LEU A 27 -15.80 4.53 -18.06
CA LEU A 27 -15.82 3.71 -16.85
C LEU A 27 -15.49 4.55 -15.62
N ALA A 28 -16.50 5.27 -15.13
CA ALA A 28 -16.42 6.11 -13.94
C ALA A 28 -17.79 6.19 -13.25
N TRP A 29 -17.82 6.65 -12.00
CA TRP A 29 -19.09 6.84 -11.28
C TRP A 29 -20.07 7.75 -12.07
N ARG A 30 -19.54 8.84 -12.66
CA ARG A 30 -20.31 9.78 -13.50
C ARG A 30 -20.81 9.18 -14.82
N GLY A 31 -20.32 8.01 -15.22
CA GLY A 31 -20.75 7.27 -16.42
C GLY A 31 -21.68 6.08 -16.12
N TRP A 32 -21.90 5.74 -14.84
CA TRP A 32 -22.73 4.62 -14.42
C TRP A 32 -24.22 4.87 -14.73
N ARG A 33 -24.91 3.86 -15.27
CA ARG A 33 -26.33 3.95 -15.66
C ARG A 33 -27.31 3.80 -14.50
N ARG A 34 -26.81 3.57 -13.28
CA ARG A 34 -27.63 3.25 -12.10
C ARG A 34 -28.30 1.87 -12.16
N ASP A 35 -27.76 0.97 -12.99
CA ASP A 35 -28.21 -0.41 -13.12
C ASP A 35 -27.47 -1.34 -12.15
N ASN A 36 -28.08 -2.48 -11.81
CA ASN A 36 -27.46 -3.59 -11.07
C ASN A 36 -27.71 -4.92 -11.81
N PRO A 37 -26.68 -5.62 -12.35
CA PRO A 37 -25.25 -5.28 -12.27
C PRO A 37 -24.90 -3.97 -12.99
N ALA A 38 -23.82 -3.34 -12.55
CA ALA A 38 -23.43 -2.02 -13.02
C ALA A 38 -23.10 -2.01 -14.53
N THR A 39 -23.78 -1.14 -15.28
CA THR A 39 -23.46 -0.84 -16.67
C THR A 39 -23.10 0.64 -16.83
N TYR A 40 -22.40 0.98 -17.92
CA TYR A 40 -21.86 2.32 -18.16
C TYR A 40 -22.26 2.84 -19.53
N TRP A 41 -22.42 4.15 -19.63
CA TRP A 41 -22.56 4.81 -20.92
C TRP A 41 -21.21 4.81 -21.66
N THR A 42 -21.23 4.45 -22.94
CA THR A 42 -20.02 4.50 -23.79
C THR A 42 -19.90 5.82 -24.54
N ASP A 43 -21.01 6.56 -24.67
CA ASP A 43 -21.14 7.77 -25.47
C ASP A 43 -21.32 9.03 -24.61
N ARG A 44 -21.37 8.90 -23.28
CA ARG A 44 -21.54 10.04 -22.36
C ARG A 44 -20.99 9.79 -20.96
N SER A 45 -20.59 10.88 -20.30
CA SER A 45 -20.33 11.00 -18.87
C SER A 45 -20.84 12.37 -18.39
N PHE A 46 -20.97 12.56 -17.08
CA PHE A 46 -21.55 13.77 -16.47
C PHE A 46 -20.57 14.46 -15.51
N VAL A 47 -19.36 14.73 -15.99
CA VAL A 47 -18.30 15.40 -15.21
C VAL A 47 -18.38 16.92 -15.33
N ASN A 48 -17.92 17.62 -14.30
CA ASN A 48 -17.79 19.06 -14.26
C ASN A 48 -16.72 19.47 -13.24
N LYS A 49 -16.17 20.69 -13.39
CA LYS A 49 -15.21 21.27 -12.44
C LYS A 49 -15.39 22.77 -12.26
N TRP A 50 -14.98 23.31 -11.12
CA TRP A 50 -14.97 24.76 -10.90
C TRP A 50 -13.88 25.44 -11.74
N ASN A 51 -14.13 26.68 -12.14
CA ASN A 51 -13.24 27.50 -12.96
C ASN A 51 -13.71 28.96 -12.90
N ASN A 52 -13.42 29.62 -11.77
CA ASN A 52 -14.04 30.90 -11.43
C ASN A 52 -12.99 32.01 -11.20
N ASP A 53 -13.37 33.25 -11.50
CA ASP A 53 -12.56 34.43 -11.18
C ASP A 53 -12.59 34.72 -9.66
N SER A 54 -11.96 35.81 -9.23
CA SER A 54 -11.91 36.21 -7.81
C SER A 54 -13.25 36.61 -7.20
N ASP A 55 -14.25 36.86 -8.03
CA ASP A 55 -15.60 37.27 -7.64
C ASP A 55 -16.61 36.13 -7.75
N GLY A 56 -16.17 34.93 -8.14
CA GLY A 56 -17.01 33.74 -8.27
C GLY A 56 -17.70 33.62 -9.63
N ASN A 57 -17.37 34.44 -10.62
CA ASN A 57 -17.93 34.29 -11.96
C ASN A 57 -17.19 33.19 -12.72
N THR A 58 -17.93 32.35 -13.45
CA THR A 58 -17.34 31.32 -14.31
C THR A 58 -16.47 31.98 -15.40
N LEU A 59 -15.18 31.62 -15.47
CA LEU A 59 -14.20 32.22 -16.38
C LEU A 59 -14.43 31.82 -17.85
N SER A 60 -14.73 30.53 -18.06
CA SER A 60 -14.99 29.95 -19.38
C SER A 60 -15.94 28.76 -19.25
N ALA A 61 -16.59 28.38 -20.36
CA ALA A 61 -17.56 27.27 -20.36
C ALA A 61 -16.92 25.90 -20.06
N SER A 62 -15.61 25.76 -20.28
CA SER A 62 -14.83 24.57 -19.95
C SER A 62 -13.43 24.94 -19.48
N SER A 63 -12.75 23.97 -18.86
CA SER A 63 -11.33 24.03 -18.53
C SER A 63 -10.73 22.62 -18.53
N LYS A 64 -9.40 22.52 -18.66
CA LYS A 64 -8.70 21.23 -18.69
C LYS A 64 -8.56 20.62 -17.30
N ALA A 65 -8.40 19.31 -17.24
CA ALA A 65 -7.94 18.61 -16.03
C ALA A 65 -6.61 19.20 -15.54
N GLY A 66 -6.36 19.16 -14.23
CA GLY A 66 -5.12 19.64 -13.61
C GLY A 66 -4.93 21.17 -13.60
N THR A 67 -5.87 21.95 -14.14
CA THR A 67 -5.83 23.42 -14.04
C THR A 67 -6.55 23.91 -12.78
N PRO A 68 -6.18 25.07 -12.21
CA PRO A 68 -6.79 25.57 -10.98
C PRO A 68 -8.30 25.75 -11.11
N GLY A 69 -9.02 25.58 -9.99
CA GLY A 69 -10.47 25.80 -9.90
C GLY A 69 -10.86 27.27 -9.73
N GLY A 70 -9.91 28.13 -9.38
CA GLY A 70 -10.17 29.56 -9.16
C GLY A 70 -10.73 29.84 -7.77
N VAL A 71 -11.71 30.75 -7.64
CA VAL A 71 -12.37 31.06 -6.37
C VAL A 71 -13.85 30.68 -6.41
N VAL A 72 -14.25 29.70 -5.60
CA VAL A 72 -15.65 29.35 -5.40
C VAL A 72 -16.23 30.21 -4.29
N THR A 73 -17.21 31.04 -4.62
CA THR A 73 -17.94 31.78 -3.58
C THR A 73 -19.00 30.87 -2.95
N TYR A 74 -19.10 30.90 -1.62
CA TYR A 74 -20.07 30.10 -0.90
C TYR A 74 -20.86 30.94 0.10
N SER A 75 -22.08 30.50 0.40
CA SER A 75 -22.98 31.12 1.36
C SER A 75 -23.64 30.04 2.21
N PHE A 76 -23.98 30.37 3.45
CA PHE A 76 -24.78 29.49 4.30
C PHE A 76 -26.27 29.78 4.13
N ALA A 77 -27.08 28.71 4.06
CA ALA A 77 -28.52 28.85 4.17
C ALA A 77 -28.92 29.42 5.56
N PRO A 78 -30.13 30.00 5.69
CA PRO A 78 -30.65 30.40 6.98
C PRO A 78 -30.71 29.22 7.96
N GLY A 79 -30.45 29.47 9.24
CA GLY A 79 -30.60 28.47 10.31
C GLY A 79 -29.41 27.54 10.53
N VAL A 80 -28.36 27.57 9.70
CA VAL A 80 -27.14 26.78 9.92
C VAL A 80 -26.45 27.23 11.21
N SER A 81 -26.18 26.28 12.12
CA SER A 81 -25.58 26.52 13.43
C SER A 81 -24.14 27.06 13.32
N VAL A 82 -23.65 27.76 14.35
CA VAL A 82 -22.27 28.29 14.35
C VAL A 82 -21.24 27.15 14.24
N LEU A 83 -21.51 26.01 14.88
CA LEU A 83 -20.64 24.84 14.85
C LEU A 83 -20.64 24.20 13.45
N ALA A 84 -21.81 23.99 12.84
CA ALA A 84 -21.90 23.51 11.46
C ALA A 84 -21.18 24.44 10.47
N LYS A 85 -21.33 25.76 10.62
CA LYS A 85 -20.58 26.72 9.80
C LYS A 85 -19.06 26.57 9.97
N ALA A 86 -18.58 26.36 11.19
CA ALA A 86 -17.16 26.14 11.45
C ALA A 86 -16.67 24.84 10.78
N ALA A 87 -17.41 23.74 10.95
CA ALA A 87 -17.08 22.44 10.35
C ALA A 87 -17.03 22.50 8.81
N TYR A 88 -17.98 23.19 8.17
CA TYR A 88 -17.95 23.41 6.73
C TYR A 88 -16.71 24.21 6.28
N ARG A 89 -16.37 25.30 7.01
CA ARG A 89 -15.17 26.10 6.71
C ARG A 89 -13.90 25.28 6.86
N GLU A 90 -13.82 24.47 7.91
CA GLU A 90 -12.71 23.54 8.15
C GLU A 90 -12.54 22.55 7.00
N GLY A 91 -13.62 21.90 6.57
CA GLY A 91 -13.59 20.96 5.44
C GLY A 91 -13.24 21.61 4.10
N LEU A 92 -13.77 22.82 3.83
CA LEU A 92 -13.41 23.59 2.64
C LEU A 92 -11.92 23.97 2.63
N ASN A 93 -11.40 24.42 3.76
CA ASN A 93 -9.98 24.76 3.90
C ASN A 93 -9.09 23.52 3.76
N LEU A 94 -9.48 22.37 4.33
CA LEU A 94 -8.73 21.12 4.16
C LEU A 94 -8.59 20.74 2.68
N TRP A 95 -9.68 20.81 1.91
CA TRP A 95 -9.63 20.57 0.47
C TRP A 95 -8.76 21.60 -0.26
N ALA A 96 -8.90 22.90 0.06
CA ALA A 96 -8.10 23.97 -0.56
C ALA A 96 -6.59 23.90 -0.25
N ASP A 97 -6.20 23.34 0.90
CA ASP A 97 -4.80 23.08 1.22
C ASP A 97 -4.21 21.91 0.39
N ILE A 98 -5.06 21.04 -0.18
CA ILE A 98 -4.65 19.85 -0.96
C ILE A 98 -4.71 20.11 -2.47
N VAL A 99 -5.74 20.82 -2.96
CA VAL A 99 -5.96 21.09 -4.39
C VAL A 99 -5.98 22.58 -4.72
N ASP A 100 -5.63 22.96 -5.96
CA ASP A 100 -5.52 24.36 -6.41
C ASP A 100 -6.89 25.02 -6.64
N ILE A 101 -7.63 25.24 -5.54
CA ILE A 101 -8.92 25.90 -5.48
C ILE A 101 -8.99 26.77 -4.22
N ARG A 102 -9.77 27.85 -4.26
CA ARG A 102 -9.97 28.76 -3.13
C ARG A 102 -11.45 28.94 -2.84
N PHE A 103 -11.77 29.20 -1.59
CA PHE A 103 -13.14 29.43 -1.13
C PHE A 103 -13.28 30.81 -0.51
N LYS A 104 -14.38 31.49 -0.85
CA LYS A 104 -14.69 32.84 -0.34
C LYS A 104 -16.12 32.89 0.16
N GLU A 105 -16.30 33.08 1.46
CA GLU A 105 -17.65 33.28 2.02
C GLU A 105 -18.21 34.63 1.55
N VAL A 106 -19.44 34.63 1.05
CA VAL A 106 -20.19 35.82 0.63
C VAL A 106 -21.62 35.76 1.17
N PRO A 107 -22.31 36.91 1.34
CA PRO A 107 -23.72 36.91 1.73
C PRO A 107 -24.58 36.08 0.79
N LEU A 108 -25.56 35.37 1.35
CA LEU A 108 -26.51 34.57 0.57
C LEU A 108 -27.31 35.49 -0.38
N SER A 109 -27.36 35.12 -1.66
CA SER A 109 -28.11 35.83 -2.69
C SER A 109 -28.63 34.85 -3.76
N PRO A 110 -29.61 35.23 -4.59
CA PRO A 110 -30.06 34.39 -5.71
C PRO A 110 -28.96 33.99 -6.71
N GLY A 111 -27.79 34.67 -6.69
CA GLY A 111 -26.64 34.38 -7.53
C GLY A 111 -25.52 33.57 -6.86
N SER A 112 -25.68 33.14 -5.60
CA SER A 112 -24.65 32.39 -4.86
C SER A 112 -24.21 31.14 -5.63
N ASN A 113 -22.89 30.89 -5.74
CA ASN A 113 -22.40 29.73 -6.50
C ASN A 113 -22.66 28.43 -5.74
N LEU A 114 -22.19 28.36 -4.49
CA LEU A 114 -22.37 27.24 -3.58
C LEU A 114 -23.18 27.67 -2.36
N VAL A 115 -24.22 26.91 -2.02
CA VAL A 115 -25.00 27.09 -0.79
C VAL A 115 -24.78 25.89 0.12
N LEU A 116 -24.38 26.14 1.37
CA LEU A 116 -24.16 25.12 2.39
C LEU A 116 -25.30 25.14 3.40
N ASP A 117 -25.86 23.97 3.71
CA ASP A 117 -26.99 23.88 4.63
C ASP A 117 -27.02 22.59 5.46
N THR A 118 -28.01 22.51 6.37
CA THR A 118 -28.14 21.43 7.35
C THR A 118 -29.59 20.96 7.50
N ASP A 119 -30.32 20.93 6.40
CA ASP A 119 -31.71 20.47 6.34
C ASP A 119 -31.80 18.97 6.66
N VAL A 120 -32.51 18.67 7.75
CA VAL A 120 -32.64 17.32 8.30
C VAL A 120 -33.48 16.40 7.44
N ASP A 121 -34.34 16.93 6.57
CA ASP A 121 -35.26 16.15 5.74
C ASP A 121 -34.63 15.73 4.40
N ARG A 122 -33.50 16.33 4.01
CA ARG A 122 -32.84 16.09 2.72
C ARG A 122 -31.72 15.04 2.75
N GLY A 123 -31.26 14.63 3.93
CA GLY A 123 -30.10 13.72 4.07
C GLY A 123 -28.79 14.36 3.60
N ALA A 124 -27.66 13.68 3.81
CA ALA A 124 -26.38 14.15 3.26
C ALA A 124 -26.39 14.03 1.74
N VAL A 125 -26.26 15.16 1.04
CA VAL A 125 -26.32 15.19 -0.42
C VAL A 125 -25.61 16.42 -0.98
N THR A 126 -24.90 16.18 -2.07
CA THR A 126 -24.31 17.24 -2.89
C THR A 126 -24.98 17.30 -4.26
N THR A 127 -25.36 18.50 -4.66
CA THR A 127 -25.94 18.79 -5.98
C THR A 127 -25.13 19.86 -6.67
N SER A 128 -24.87 19.66 -7.97
CA SER A 128 -24.19 20.62 -8.80
C SER A 128 -25.08 21.01 -9.99
N PRO A 129 -25.28 22.30 -10.27
CA PRO A 129 -25.94 22.74 -11.47
C PRO A 129 -25.11 22.36 -12.70
N GLY A 130 -25.79 22.02 -13.78
CA GLY A 130 -25.15 21.86 -15.08
C GLY A 130 -24.20 20.66 -15.19
N SER A 131 -24.56 19.48 -14.66
CA SER A 131 -23.95 18.23 -15.14
C SER A 131 -24.30 18.04 -16.63
N VAL A 132 -23.49 18.63 -17.51
CA VAL A 132 -23.69 18.56 -18.96
C VAL A 132 -23.19 17.21 -19.46
N ARG A 133 -23.89 16.67 -20.46
CA ARG A 133 -23.43 15.49 -21.19
C ARG A 133 -22.09 15.78 -21.85
N THR A 134 -21.04 15.06 -21.44
CA THR A 134 -19.71 15.11 -22.07
C THR A 134 -19.39 13.79 -22.77
N ASN A 135 -18.66 13.86 -23.88
CA ASN A 135 -18.22 12.66 -24.60
C ASN A 135 -16.93 12.10 -23.95
N PRO A 136 -16.88 10.79 -23.65
CA PRO A 136 -15.64 10.13 -23.24
C PRO A 136 -14.51 10.38 -24.26
N GLY A 137 -13.28 10.56 -23.77
CA GLY A 137 -12.10 10.93 -24.56
C GLY A 137 -11.90 12.43 -24.76
N ALA A 138 -12.89 13.28 -24.49
CA ALA A 138 -12.70 14.73 -24.50
C ALA A 138 -11.82 15.18 -23.32
N THR A 139 -11.05 16.25 -23.50
CA THR A 139 -10.13 16.80 -22.48
C THR A 139 -10.56 18.17 -21.94
N GLU A 140 -11.59 18.76 -22.52
CA GLU A 140 -12.25 19.96 -22.03
C GLU A 140 -13.40 19.56 -21.10
N ILE A 141 -13.27 19.92 -19.82
CA ILE A 141 -14.24 19.59 -18.77
C ILE A 141 -15.19 20.78 -18.59
N PRO A 142 -16.51 20.59 -18.67
CA PRO A 142 -17.47 21.66 -18.45
C PRO A 142 -17.28 22.33 -17.09
N SER A 143 -17.35 23.65 -17.08
CA SER A 143 -17.28 24.41 -15.85
C SER A 143 -18.62 24.39 -15.11
N VAL A 144 -18.58 24.34 -13.78
CA VAL A 144 -19.79 24.53 -12.97
C VAL A 144 -20.34 25.93 -13.22
N LEU A 145 -21.61 26.00 -13.59
CA LEU A 145 -22.28 27.25 -13.94
C LEU A 145 -22.94 27.86 -12.71
N THR A 146 -22.86 29.18 -12.59
CA THR A 146 -23.57 29.95 -11.55
C THR A 146 -25.09 29.95 -11.81
N PRO A 147 -25.95 30.23 -10.83
CA PRO A 147 -27.41 30.37 -11.05
C PRO A 147 -27.76 31.36 -12.17
N VAL A 148 -26.96 32.42 -12.31
CA VAL A 148 -27.13 33.47 -13.32
C VAL A 148 -26.81 32.98 -14.73
N THR A 149 -25.91 32.01 -14.85
CA THR A 149 -25.42 31.50 -16.15
C THR A 149 -25.96 30.12 -16.51
N ASN A 150 -26.58 29.41 -15.55
CA ASN A 150 -27.13 28.09 -15.78
C ASN A 150 -28.64 28.12 -16.10
N PRO A 151 -29.14 27.31 -17.06
CA PRO A 151 -30.55 27.35 -17.46
C PRO A 151 -31.56 26.88 -16.40
N LEU A 152 -31.11 26.15 -15.37
CA LEU A 152 -31.96 25.62 -14.31
C LEU A 152 -32.19 26.66 -13.19
N GLY A 153 -31.34 27.70 -13.11
CA GLY A 153 -31.53 28.83 -12.21
C GLY A 153 -31.24 28.56 -10.72
N TYR A 154 -30.61 27.42 -10.37
CA TYR A 154 -30.29 27.07 -8.97
C TYR A 154 -28.78 26.95 -8.72
N SER A 155 -28.37 27.16 -7.46
CA SER A 155 -26.98 27.06 -6.99
C SER A 155 -26.50 25.62 -6.88
N ALA A 156 -25.18 25.41 -6.84
CA ALA A 156 -24.62 24.20 -6.24
C ALA A 156 -25.00 24.18 -4.76
N ASN A 157 -25.26 23.00 -4.22
CA ASN A 157 -25.67 22.85 -2.85
C ASN A 157 -25.03 21.63 -2.21
N VAL A 158 -24.58 21.80 -0.96
CA VAL A 158 -24.17 20.71 -0.08
C VAL A 158 -25.05 20.81 1.15
N ASN A 159 -25.84 19.76 1.39
CA ASN A 159 -26.61 19.59 2.60
C ASN A 159 -26.02 18.46 3.43
N ILE A 160 -25.88 18.69 4.73
CA ILE A 160 -25.54 17.66 5.71
C ILE A 160 -26.38 17.89 6.95
N PRO A 161 -27.31 16.97 7.30
CA PRO A 161 -28.09 17.08 8.52
C PRO A 161 -27.19 17.22 9.75
N ASP A 162 -27.31 18.34 10.47
CA ASP A 162 -26.59 18.60 11.73
C ASP A 162 -27.44 18.06 12.90
N ASN A 163 -27.66 16.74 12.89
CA ASN A 163 -28.41 16.05 13.94
C ASN A 163 -27.82 14.66 14.23
N ASN A 164 -28.08 14.16 15.44
CA ASN A 164 -27.62 12.82 15.85
C ASN A 164 -28.39 11.66 15.19
N ASN A 165 -29.22 11.91 14.17
CA ASN A 165 -29.98 10.88 13.45
C ASN A 165 -29.14 10.24 12.31
N GLY A 166 -27.92 9.81 12.63
CA GLY A 166 -27.09 8.96 11.75
C GLY A 166 -25.96 9.67 10.99
N TYR A 167 -25.89 11.00 11.04
CA TYR A 167 -24.79 11.79 10.44
C TYR A 167 -23.81 12.33 11.48
N GLY A 168 -24.24 12.49 12.74
CA GLY A 168 -23.38 12.96 13.83
C GLY A 168 -23.27 14.49 13.88
N VAL A 169 -22.55 15.01 14.87
CA VAL A 169 -22.34 16.46 15.01
C VAL A 169 -21.25 16.88 14.04
N LEU A 170 -21.52 17.92 13.24
CA LEU A 170 -20.53 18.40 12.28
C LEU A 170 -19.33 19.00 13.03
N GLY A 171 -18.12 18.55 12.70
CA GLY A 171 -16.88 18.96 13.38
C GLY A 171 -16.48 18.11 14.58
N ASP A 172 -17.32 17.17 15.02
CA ASP A 172 -16.96 16.21 16.07
C ASP A 172 -16.26 14.97 15.47
N PHE A 173 -14.95 14.88 15.70
CA PHE A 173 -14.08 13.77 15.27
C PHE A 173 -14.40 12.41 15.92
N THR A 174 -15.28 12.36 16.91
CA THR A 174 -15.73 11.11 17.53
C THR A 174 -16.97 10.52 16.85
N THR A 175 -17.57 11.25 15.92
CA THR A 175 -18.78 10.86 15.19
C THR A 175 -18.56 10.90 13.68
N ARG A 176 -19.53 10.40 12.92
CA ARG A 176 -19.52 10.39 11.45
C ARG A 176 -19.58 11.79 10.80
N GLY A 177 -19.77 12.86 11.59
CA GLY A 177 -20.01 14.21 11.07
C GLY A 177 -18.85 14.72 10.22
N VAL A 178 -17.61 14.61 10.72
CA VAL A 178 -16.40 15.04 10.00
C VAL A 178 -16.18 14.25 8.71
N SER A 179 -16.39 12.93 8.76
CA SER A 179 -16.33 12.02 7.60
C SER A 179 -17.33 12.45 6.52
N THR A 180 -18.58 12.75 6.92
CA THR A 180 -19.63 13.20 6.00
C THR A 180 -19.33 14.56 5.39
N VAL A 181 -18.83 15.53 6.17
CA VAL A 181 -18.39 16.84 5.65
C VAL A 181 -17.32 16.67 4.59
N THR A 182 -16.31 15.86 4.88
CA THR A 182 -15.20 15.63 3.95
C THR A 182 -15.68 14.97 2.66
N HIS A 183 -16.57 13.97 2.77
CA HIS A 183 -17.17 13.24 1.66
C HIS A 183 -18.01 14.15 0.74
N GLU A 184 -18.98 14.87 1.29
CA GLU A 184 -19.88 15.70 0.48
C GLU A 184 -19.14 16.87 -0.18
N LEU A 185 -18.16 17.46 0.51
CA LEU A 185 -17.30 18.46 -0.12
C LEU A 185 -16.43 17.85 -1.25
N GLY A 186 -16.08 16.57 -1.17
CA GLY A 186 -15.46 15.83 -2.29
C GLY A 186 -16.36 15.75 -3.53
N HIS A 187 -17.66 15.47 -3.33
CA HIS A 187 -18.65 15.53 -4.42
C HIS A 187 -18.78 16.93 -5.02
N MET A 188 -18.70 17.97 -4.20
CA MET A 188 -18.77 19.37 -4.63
C MET A 188 -17.60 19.71 -5.57
N LEU A 189 -16.43 19.10 -5.34
CA LEU A 189 -15.26 19.22 -6.20
C LEU A 189 -15.36 18.39 -7.49
N GLY A 190 -16.33 17.48 -7.59
CA GLY A 190 -16.58 16.67 -8.78
C GLY A 190 -16.30 15.17 -8.60
N LEU A 191 -15.74 14.75 -7.47
CA LEU A 191 -15.48 13.33 -7.20
C LEU A 191 -16.79 12.53 -7.19
N GLY A 192 -16.74 11.32 -7.71
CA GLY A 192 -17.80 10.31 -7.55
C GLY A 192 -17.53 9.41 -6.36
N HIS A 193 -18.46 8.47 -6.11
CA HIS A 193 -18.17 7.37 -5.18
C HIS A 193 -17.09 6.44 -5.74
N ALA A 194 -16.43 5.70 -4.84
CA ALA A 194 -15.38 4.75 -5.21
C ALA A 194 -15.91 3.50 -5.96
N GLY A 195 -17.22 3.30 -6.00
CA GLY A 195 -17.87 2.26 -6.79
C GLY A 195 -19.29 2.63 -7.27
N PRO A 196 -19.93 1.76 -8.06
CA PRO A 196 -21.22 2.01 -8.71
C PRO A 196 -22.40 1.87 -7.75
N TYR A 197 -22.51 2.81 -6.81
CA TYR A 197 -23.58 2.86 -5.82
C TYR A 197 -23.85 4.31 -5.40
N ASN A 198 -24.99 4.56 -4.72
CA ASN A 198 -25.41 5.88 -4.25
C ASN A 198 -25.97 5.91 -2.82
N ALA A 199 -26.76 4.91 -2.41
CA ALA A 199 -27.28 4.75 -1.06
C ALA A 199 -27.64 3.28 -0.86
N GLY A 200 -27.24 2.68 0.27
CA GLY A 200 -27.36 1.24 0.52
C GLY A 200 -26.41 0.43 -0.38
N VAL A 201 -25.32 -0.06 0.20
CA VAL A 201 -24.29 -0.79 -0.55
C VAL A 201 -24.35 -2.27 -0.24
N ALA A 202 -24.63 -3.06 -1.27
CA ALA A 202 -24.30 -4.47 -1.23
C ALA A 202 -22.79 -4.61 -1.36
N ALA A 203 -22.15 -5.41 -0.50
CA ALA A 203 -20.70 -5.65 -0.58
C ALA A 203 -20.25 -6.14 -1.97
N SER A 204 -21.14 -6.81 -2.72
CA SER A 204 -20.91 -7.24 -4.10
C SER A 204 -20.77 -6.09 -5.12
N SER A 205 -21.16 -4.87 -4.77
CA SER A 205 -21.04 -3.68 -5.63
C SER A 205 -19.66 -3.02 -5.54
N GLN A 206 -18.72 -3.59 -4.77
CA GLN A 206 -17.36 -3.11 -4.69
C GLN A 206 -16.71 -3.07 -6.08
N PHE A 207 -16.10 -1.94 -6.44
CA PHE A 207 -15.50 -1.78 -7.77
C PHE A 207 -14.19 -2.56 -7.93
N ASN A 208 -13.27 -2.41 -6.97
CA ASN A 208 -12.04 -3.20 -6.84
C ASN A 208 -11.52 -3.14 -5.39
N ALA A 209 -10.32 -3.68 -5.14
CA ALA A 209 -9.71 -3.72 -3.80
C ALA A 209 -9.49 -2.35 -3.14
N TYR A 210 -9.50 -1.27 -3.92
CA TYR A 210 -9.29 0.10 -3.48
C TYR A 210 -10.60 0.89 -3.32
N ASP A 211 -11.74 0.28 -3.64
CA ASP A 211 -13.05 0.76 -3.21
C ASP A 211 -13.28 0.35 -1.75
N SER A 212 -12.68 1.14 -0.87
CA SER A 212 -12.79 1.03 0.59
C SER A 212 -12.42 2.37 1.22
N GLN A 213 -13.01 2.69 2.38
CA GLN A 213 -12.64 3.84 3.19
C GLN A 213 -11.16 3.87 3.59
N GLN A 214 -10.46 2.73 3.54
CA GLN A 214 -9.00 2.69 3.70
C GLN A 214 -8.29 3.59 2.68
N TRP A 215 -8.82 3.68 1.47
CA TRP A 215 -8.19 4.31 0.30
C TRP A 215 -8.91 5.57 -0.18
N SER A 216 -10.22 5.65 0.08
CA SER A 216 -11.08 6.76 -0.36
C SER A 216 -12.22 7.03 0.63
N VAL A 217 -12.33 8.24 1.16
CA VAL A 217 -13.48 8.71 1.94
C VAL A 217 -14.77 8.69 1.12
N MET A 218 -14.65 8.66 -0.22
CA MET A 218 -15.78 8.53 -1.15
C MET A 218 -16.35 7.10 -1.23
N SER A 219 -15.74 6.13 -0.56
CA SER A 219 -16.26 4.75 -0.49
C SER A 219 -17.28 4.60 0.64
N TYR A 220 -18.32 3.81 0.39
CA TYR A 220 -19.28 3.37 1.42
C TYR A 220 -18.90 2.02 2.03
N ILE A 221 -17.79 1.42 1.57
CA ILE A 221 -17.29 0.15 2.10
C ILE A 221 -16.30 0.47 3.22
N THR A 222 -16.67 0.11 4.45
CA THR A 222 -15.81 0.36 5.60
C THR A 222 -14.49 -0.41 5.52
N ALA A 223 -13.41 0.19 6.02
CA ALA A 223 -12.06 -0.38 5.97
C ALA A 223 -11.95 -1.73 6.71
N ASN A 224 -12.79 -1.95 7.73
CA ASN A 224 -12.85 -3.17 8.53
C ASN A 224 -13.74 -4.28 7.94
N ASN A 225 -14.38 -4.06 6.78
CA ASN A 225 -15.32 -5.03 6.22
C ASN A 225 -14.62 -6.19 5.49
N THR A 226 -14.45 -7.29 6.21
CA THR A 226 -13.79 -8.51 5.73
C THR A 226 -14.65 -9.37 4.79
N ARG A 227 -15.92 -9.02 4.58
CA ARG A 227 -16.88 -9.78 3.76
C ARG A 227 -16.98 -9.29 2.32
N THR A 228 -16.14 -8.34 1.94
CA THR A 228 -16.14 -7.73 0.61
C THR A 228 -15.44 -8.64 -0.40
N PRO A 229 -15.89 -8.67 -1.66
CA PRO A 229 -15.37 -9.61 -2.66
C PRO A 229 -13.89 -9.38 -2.97
N PHE A 230 -13.40 -8.14 -2.81
CA PHE A 230 -11.99 -7.80 -3.05
C PHE A 230 -11.14 -7.69 -1.77
N TYR A 231 -11.64 -8.18 -0.63
CA TYR A 231 -10.88 -8.13 0.63
C TYR A 231 -9.56 -8.92 0.54
N ALA A 232 -9.55 -10.02 -0.21
CA ALA A 232 -8.35 -10.84 -0.39
C ALA A 232 -7.26 -10.12 -1.19
N GLU A 233 -7.65 -9.29 -2.16
CA GLU A 233 -6.77 -8.52 -3.03
C GLU A 233 -6.29 -7.20 -2.40
N ASN A 234 -6.96 -6.68 -1.36
CA ASN A 234 -6.53 -5.43 -0.71
C ASN A 234 -5.17 -5.63 -0.02
N PRO A 235 -4.12 -4.87 -0.38
CA PRO A 235 -2.79 -5.05 0.21
C PRO A 235 -2.72 -4.59 1.68
N VAL A 236 -3.71 -3.84 2.16
CA VAL A 236 -3.78 -3.30 3.52
C VAL A 236 -5.07 -3.80 4.17
N LYS A 237 -4.94 -4.68 5.16
CA LYS A 237 -6.05 -5.42 5.80
C LYS A 237 -6.05 -5.21 7.30
N GLY A 238 -7.18 -5.50 7.94
CA GLY A 238 -7.27 -5.61 9.40
C GLY A 238 -7.53 -4.30 10.15
N SER A 239 -7.95 -3.24 9.45
CA SER A 239 -8.35 -1.99 10.09
C SER A 239 -9.52 -2.19 11.06
N ASN A 240 -9.58 -1.41 12.13
CA ASN A 240 -10.57 -1.53 13.22
C ASN A 240 -11.44 -0.28 13.40
N TRP A 241 -11.49 0.58 12.40
CA TRP A 241 -12.25 1.83 12.37
C TRP A 241 -13.19 1.87 11.15
N THR A 242 -14.13 2.82 11.14
CA THR A 242 -15.20 2.90 10.12
C THR A 242 -15.45 4.29 9.56
N GLU A 243 -14.70 5.30 9.98
CA GLU A 243 -14.89 6.68 9.50
C GLU A 243 -13.52 7.30 9.20
N ALA A 244 -13.35 7.80 7.99
CA ALA A 244 -12.16 8.55 7.59
C ALA A 244 -12.40 10.04 7.80
N HIS A 245 -11.43 10.75 8.37
CA HIS A 245 -11.58 12.17 8.74
C HIS A 245 -11.04 13.13 7.69
N THR A 246 -10.15 12.68 6.79
CA THR A 246 -9.58 13.51 5.71
C THR A 246 -9.84 12.87 4.35
N PRO A 247 -9.62 13.59 3.23
CA PRO A 247 -9.40 12.94 1.95
C PRO A 247 -8.31 11.88 2.13
N MET A 248 -8.61 10.66 1.69
CA MET A 248 -7.69 9.54 1.75
C MET A 248 -6.80 9.54 0.50
N MET A 249 -5.79 8.66 0.46
CA MET A 249 -4.74 8.71 -0.56
C MET A 249 -5.25 8.80 -2.00
N LEU A 250 -6.31 8.06 -2.38
CA LEU A 250 -6.82 8.10 -3.74
C LEU A 250 -7.76 9.28 -4.00
N ASP A 251 -8.37 9.85 -2.97
CA ASP A 251 -9.15 11.09 -3.10
C ASP A 251 -8.25 12.28 -3.43
N ILE A 252 -7.07 12.33 -2.80
CA ILE A 252 -6.05 13.35 -3.03
C ILE A 252 -5.59 13.31 -4.49
N GLU A 253 -5.20 12.12 -4.98
CA GLU A 253 -4.78 11.93 -6.37
C GLU A 253 -5.91 12.24 -7.36
N ALA A 254 -7.15 11.86 -7.05
CA ALA A 254 -8.32 12.13 -7.89
C ALA A 254 -8.66 13.61 -7.95
N ALA A 255 -8.67 14.31 -6.81
CA ALA A 255 -8.97 15.73 -6.77
C ALA A 255 -7.86 16.57 -7.41
N GLN A 256 -6.58 16.19 -7.21
CA GLN A 256 -5.45 16.82 -7.90
C GLN A 256 -5.46 16.54 -9.40
N ARG A 257 -6.03 15.43 -9.86
CA ARG A 257 -6.26 15.22 -11.29
C ARG A 257 -7.26 16.22 -11.86
N ILE A 258 -8.25 16.65 -11.09
CA ILE A 258 -9.23 17.67 -11.53
C ILE A 258 -8.62 19.07 -11.50
N TYR A 259 -7.93 19.45 -10.41
CA TYR A 259 -7.57 20.84 -10.13
C TYR A 259 -6.07 21.15 -10.09
N GLY A 260 -5.21 20.12 -10.05
CA GLY A 260 -3.80 20.28 -9.70
C GLY A 260 -3.58 20.37 -8.19
N ALA A 261 -2.34 20.16 -7.75
CA ALA A 261 -1.93 20.34 -6.37
C ALA A 261 -1.98 21.82 -5.96
N SER A 262 -2.40 22.09 -4.72
CA SER A 262 -2.52 23.45 -4.20
C SER A 262 -1.16 24.18 -4.22
N LYS A 263 -1.16 25.42 -4.70
CA LYS A 263 0.03 26.29 -4.80
C LYS A 263 0.15 27.31 -3.69
N THR A 264 -0.91 27.47 -2.90
CA THR A 264 -0.96 28.39 -1.75
C THR A 264 -0.89 27.64 -0.43
N SER A 265 -0.51 26.36 -0.48
CA SER A 265 -0.82 25.41 0.58
C SER A 265 -0.03 25.63 1.86
N THR A 266 -0.71 25.35 2.97
CA THR A 266 -0.13 25.20 4.31
C THR A 266 0.88 24.04 4.39
N PHE A 267 0.86 23.13 3.41
CA PHE A 267 1.63 21.87 3.40
C PHE A 267 2.86 21.93 2.48
N SER A 268 3.77 22.84 2.81
CA SER A 268 4.96 23.17 2.03
C SER A 268 6.28 22.75 2.67
N GLY A 269 6.25 21.97 3.75
CA GLY A 269 7.41 21.48 4.50
C GLY A 269 7.56 22.10 5.89
N GLY A 270 8.17 21.34 6.81
CA GLY A 270 8.41 21.75 8.20
C GLY A 270 7.22 21.51 9.15
N GLN A 271 6.14 20.91 8.67
CA GLN A 271 4.95 20.68 9.49
C GLN A 271 5.13 19.47 10.41
N VAL A 272 4.63 19.60 11.64
CA VAL A 272 4.44 18.51 12.59
C VAL A 272 2.98 18.07 12.49
N TYR A 273 2.80 16.78 12.22
CA TYR A 273 1.52 16.08 12.24
C TYR A 273 1.47 15.20 13.49
N GLY A 274 0.34 15.20 14.18
CA GLY A 274 0.12 14.41 15.39
C GLY A 274 0.08 15.26 16.66
N PHE A 275 0.72 14.79 17.73
CA PHE A 275 0.92 15.62 18.92
C PHE A 275 1.84 16.79 18.59
N ASN A 276 1.69 17.92 19.28
CA ASN A 276 2.48 19.13 19.01
C ASN A 276 2.35 19.67 17.58
N ALA A 277 1.24 19.39 16.89
CA ALA A 277 1.02 19.87 15.53
C ALA A 277 1.15 21.40 15.42
N ASN A 278 1.83 21.86 14.36
CA ASN A 278 2.15 23.27 14.12
C ASN A 278 1.51 23.81 12.82
N ILE A 279 0.48 23.12 12.33
CA ILE A 279 -0.17 23.45 11.06
C ILE A 279 -0.92 24.77 11.23
N SER A 280 -0.73 25.68 10.27
CA SER A 280 -1.42 26.97 10.28
C SER A 280 -2.87 26.84 9.78
N GLY A 281 -3.75 27.72 10.23
CA GLY A 281 -5.14 27.70 9.79
C GLY A 281 -5.97 26.55 10.37
N THR A 282 -7.14 26.33 9.80
CA THR A 282 -8.16 25.43 10.36
C THR A 282 -7.91 23.95 10.08
N SER A 283 -7.09 23.63 9.07
CA SER A 283 -6.69 22.25 8.76
C SER A 283 -5.92 21.57 9.91
N ASN A 284 -5.38 22.36 10.85
CA ASN A 284 -4.74 21.85 12.07
C ASN A 284 -5.66 20.94 12.90
N ALA A 285 -6.98 21.17 12.90
CA ALA A 285 -7.92 20.37 13.69
C ALA A 285 -7.89 18.88 13.31
N TYR A 286 -7.69 18.57 12.03
CA TYR A 286 -7.63 17.19 11.52
C TYR A 286 -6.36 16.46 11.94
N TYR A 287 -5.25 17.17 12.06
CA TYR A 287 -3.92 16.59 12.22
C TYR A 287 -3.32 16.80 13.62
N ASN A 288 -3.99 17.57 14.49
CA ASN A 288 -3.60 17.73 15.89
C ASN A 288 -4.23 16.62 16.74
N PHE A 289 -3.42 15.65 17.19
CA PHE A 289 -3.93 14.48 17.91
C PHE A 289 -4.25 14.74 19.39
N SER A 290 -3.92 15.92 19.92
CA SER A 290 -4.51 16.39 21.18
C SER A 290 -5.97 16.78 21.05
N TYR A 291 -6.44 17.01 19.82
CA TYR A 291 -7.83 17.35 19.49
C TYR A 291 -8.54 16.19 18.79
N ASN A 292 -8.01 15.73 17.64
CA ASN A 292 -8.46 14.52 16.95
C ASN A 292 -7.77 13.28 17.56
N SER A 293 -8.24 12.84 18.73
CA SER A 293 -7.57 11.81 19.54
C SER A 293 -7.56 10.41 18.93
N ALA A 294 -8.48 10.12 18.00
CA ALA A 294 -8.59 8.85 17.27
C ALA A 294 -8.50 9.10 15.75
N PRO A 295 -7.33 9.56 15.25
CA PRO A 295 -7.22 10.09 13.90
C PRO A 295 -7.28 8.97 12.87
N VAL A 296 -8.19 9.10 11.91
CA VAL A 296 -8.17 8.34 10.66
C VAL A 296 -7.91 9.30 9.52
N VAL A 297 -6.65 9.45 9.12
CA VAL A 297 -6.19 10.56 8.29
C VAL A 297 -5.19 10.10 7.25
N THR A 298 -5.07 10.85 6.15
CA THR A 298 -3.93 10.79 5.24
C THR A 298 -3.14 12.09 5.35
N ILE A 299 -1.84 11.98 5.58
CA ILE A 299 -0.91 13.10 5.60
C ILE A 299 -0.53 13.44 4.15
N TYR A 300 -0.77 14.69 3.77
CA TYR A 300 -0.33 15.27 2.51
C TYR A 300 0.59 16.46 2.77
N ASN A 301 1.76 16.44 2.13
CA ASN A 301 2.72 17.54 2.16
C ASN A 301 3.67 17.45 0.97
N THR A 302 3.96 18.59 0.34
CA THR A 302 4.84 18.65 -0.84
C THR A 302 6.27 19.04 -0.51
N GLY A 303 6.53 19.53 0.71
CA GLY A 303 7.85 19.92 1.16
C GLY A 303 8.57 18.84 1.97
N THR A 304 9.69 19.24 2.56
CA THR A 304 10.56 18.42 3.40
C THR A 304 10.59 18.93 4.84
N GLY A 305 11.21 18.18 5.75
CA GLY A 305 11.29 18.51 7.16
C GLY A 305 10.01 18.21 7.94
N ASN A 306 9.15 17.33 7.41
CA ASN A 306 7.88 17.01 8.04
C ASN A 306 8.06 15.95 9.15
N SER A 307 7.25 16.04 10.20
CA SER A 307 7.31 15.15 11.36
C SER A 307 5.97 14.44 11.58
N LEU A 308 6.02 13.16 11.93
CA LEU A 308 4.91 12.43 12.52
C LEU A 308 5.21 12.21 14.00
N ASP A 309 4.47 12.91 14.87
CA ASP A 309 4.64 12.90 16.31
C ASP A 309 3.49 12.15 17.00
N LEU A 310 3.81 10.97 17.53
CA LEU A 310 2.89 10.09 18.25
C LEU A 310 3.17 10.07 19.76
N SER A 311 3.94 11.03 20.28
CA SER A 311 4.46 11.06 21.66
C SER A 311 3.41 11.00 22.76
N GLY A 312 2.18 11.46 22.48
CA GLY A 312 1.08 11.42 23.44
C GLY A 312 0.39 10.05 23.57
N TYR A 313 0.74 9.05 22.76
CA TYR A 313 0.19 7.70 22.89
C TYR A 313 0.99 6.83 23.85
N SER A 314 0.29 5.97 24.59
CA SER A 314 0.88 4.96 25.48
C SER A 314 0.82 3.55 24.92
N THR A 315 0.04 3.34 23.86
CA THR A 315 -0.03 2.07 23.12
C THR A 315 1.10 1.99 22.10
N GLY A 316 1.62 0.78 21.88
CA GLY A 316 2.62 0.55 20.85
C GLY A 316 2.09 0.88 19.46
N SER A 317 2.88 1.62 18.70
CA SER A 317 2.58 2.11 17.36
C SER A 317 3.43 1.38 16.31
N THR A 318 2.87 1.23 15.12
CA THR A 318 3.62 0.84 13.93
C THR A 318 3.69 2.05 13.01
N ILE A 319 4.85 2.68 12.92
CA ILE A 319 5.09 3.89 12.15
C ILE A 319 5.78 3.52 10.84
N ASN A 320 5.19 3.86 9.71
CA ASN A 320 5.81 3.68 8.41
C ASN A 320 5.97 5.03 7.71
N LEU A 321 7.23 5.42 7.45
CA LEU A 321 7.55 6.72 6.85
C LEU A 321 7.51 6.70 5.32
N ASN A 322 7.19 5.57 4.70
CA ASN A 322 7.18 5.44 3.26
C ASN A 322 5.90 6.06 2.66
N PRO A 323 6.02 6.83 1.56
CA PRO A 323 4.85 7.31 0.84
C PRO A 323 4.01 6.14 0.32
N GLY A 324 2.68 6.29 0.30
CA GLY A 324 1.77 5.23 -0.13
C GLY A 324 1.54 4.14 0.94
N SER A 325 2.06 4.32 2.15
CA SER A 325 1.94 3.35 3.25
C SER A 325 0.99 3.83 4.35
N PHE A 326 0.70 2.93 5.29
CA PHE A 326 -0.09 3.23 6.48
C PHE A 326 0.70 2.93 7.76
N SER A 327 0.41 3.73 8.77
CA SER A 327 0.81 3.56 10.15
C SER A 327 -0.40 3.20 11.02
N SER A 328 -0.13 2.53 12.14
CA SER A 328 -1.08 2.15 13.18
C SER A 328 -0.71 2.84 14.49
N ALA A 329 -1.62 3.60 15.08
CA ALA A 329 -1.35 4.37 16.30
C ALA A 329 -2.61 4.53 17.16
N GLY A 330 -2.44 4.79 18.46
CA GLY A 330 -3.55 5.07 19.37
C GLY A 330 -4.52 3.89 19.57
N GLY A 331 -4.06 2.65 19.34
CA GLY A 331 -4.89 1.45 19.38
C GLY A 331 -5.71 1.19 18.10
N LEU A 332 -5.56 2.04 17.09
CA LEU A 332 -6.14 1.84 15.77
C LEU A 332 -5.14 1.15 14.82
N ILE A 333 -5.68 0.46 13.82
CA ILE A 333 -4.90 -0.29 12.83
C ILE A 333 -5.03 0.40 11.45
N ASN A 334 -3.90 0.68 10.81
CA ASN A 334 -3.77 1.33 9.50
C ASN A 334 -4.57 2.64 9.37
N ASN A 335 -4.61 3.44 10.43
CA ASN A 335 -5.42 4.66 10.50
C ASN A 335 -4.71 5.92 9.98
N ILE A 336 -3.38 5.91 9.85
CA ILE A 336 -2.63 7.08 9.36
C ILE A 336 -1.95 6.74 8.04
N GLY A 337 -2.48 7.23 6.92
CA GLY A 337 -1.88 7.11 5.59
C GLY A 337 -0.86 8.22 5.30
N ILE A 338 0.08 7.96 4.39
CA ILE A 338 0.97 8.98 3.81
C ILE A 338 0.73 9.03 2.31
N ALA A 339 0.31 10.18 1.77
CA ALA A 339 0.07 10.33 0.34
C ALA A 339 1.33 10.03 -0.50
N TYR A 340 1.15 9.60 -1.75
CA TYR A 340 2.23 9.10 -2.63
C TYR A 340 3.35 10.12 -2.87
N ASN A 341 2.98 11.39 -2.86
CA ASN A 341 3.88 12.53 -3.06
C ASN A 341 4.25 13.23 -1.76
N THR A 342 4.18 12.54 -0.61
CA THR A 342 4.50 13.11 0.71
C THR A 342 5.72 12.49 1.32
N ARG A 343 6.59 13.32 1.88
CA ARG A 343 7.80 12.92 2.59
C ARG A 343 7.67 13.24 4.07
N ILE A 344 7.93 12.24 4.92
CA ILE A 344 8.08 12.40 6.37
C ILE A 344 9.55 12.16 6.70
N ASP A 345 10.15 13.09 7.44
CA ASP A 345 11.56 13.11 7.78
C ASP A 345 11.80 12.74 9.24
N THR A 346 10.86 13.07 10.12
CA THR A 346 10.97 12.79 11.55
C THR A 346 9.84 11.90 12.04
N ALA A 347 10.18 10.91 12.86
CA ALA A 347 9.22 10.08 13.58
C ALA A 347 9.46 10.21 15.09
N ILE A 348 8.40 10.46 15.86
CA ILE A 348 8.45 10.44 17.32
C ILE A 348 7.44 9.40 17.80
N GLY A 349 7.94 8.34 18.44
CA GLY A 349 7.17 7.29 19.08
C GLY A 349 6.51 7.75 20.38
N GLY A 350 5.63 6.90 20.90
CA GLY A 350 4.91 7.09 22.15
C GLY A 350 5.65 6.52 23.36
N ALA A 351 4.91 6.23 24.42
CA ALA A 351 5.43 5.50 25.58
C ALA A 351 5.34 3.96 25.43
N GLY A 352 4.71 3.49 24.36
CA GLY A 352 4.55 2.07 24.04
C GLY A 352 5.80 1.45 23.42
N ASN A 353 5.71 0.17 23.02
CA ASN A 353 6.75 -0.48 22.23
C ASN A 353 6.48 -0.22 20.75
N ASP A 354 7.28 0.63 20.13
CA ASP A 354 7.03 1.09 18.76
C ASP A 354 7.90 0.37 17.72
N ILE A 355 7.34 0.17 16.53
CA ILE A 355 8.05 -0.34 15.35
C ILE A 355 8.05 0.75 14.29
N ILE A 356 9.23 1.16 13.83
CA ILE A 356 9.39 2.32 12.93
C ILE A 356 10.12 1.89 11.65
N TYR A 357 9.46 1.99 10.50
CA TYR A 357 10.03 1.73 9.18
C TYR A 357 10.55 3.03 8.56
N THR A 358 11.85 3.04 8.26
CA THR A 358 12.53 4.16 7.58
C THR A 358 12.17 4.25 6.10
N ASN A 359 12.50 5.38 5.46
CA ASN A 359 12.24 5.62 4.04
C ASN A 359 13.51 5.96 3.23
N GLY A 360 14.69 5.81 3.84
CA GLY A 360 15.99 6.01 3.19
C GLY A 360 16.34 7.48 2.87
N ASN A 361 15.61 8.44 3.43
CA ASN A 361 15.80 9.87 3.16
C ASN A 361 16.65 10.61 4.21
N GLY A 362 17.23 9.90 5.17
CA GLY A 362 17.95 10.48 6.31
C GLY A 362 16.96 10.94 7.39
N ASN A 363 16.45 10.00 8.16
CA ASN A 363 15.37 10.20 9.11
C ASN A 363 15.88 10.61 10.49
N ARG A 364 15.11 11.46 11.19
CA ARG A 364 15.28 11.68 12.63
C ARG A 364 14.25 10.82 13.37
N ILE A 365 14.70 9.88 14.17
CA ILE A 365 13.81 8.94 14.86
C ILE A 365 14.04 9.04 16.35
N ASP A 366 12.97 9.34 17.07
CA ASP A 366 12.90 9.20 18.51
C ASP A 366 11.87 8.12 18.86
N GLY A 367 12.30 7.02 19.46
CA GLY A 367 11.39 5.95 19.88
C GLY A 367 10.51 6.32 21.09
N GLY A 368 10.84 7.37 21.83
CA GLY A 368 10.08 7.75 23.03
C GLY A 368 10.34 6.80 24.22
N GLY A 369 9.26 6.37 24.88
CA GLY A 369 9.32 5.38 25.96
C GLY A 369 9.38 3.95 25.43
N GLY A 370 9.27 2.94 26.31
CA GLY A 370 9.17 1.55 25.91
C GLY A 370 10.42 0.95 25.24
N THR A 371 10.22 -0.21 24.60
CA THR A 371 11.23 -0.94 23.82
C THR A 371 10.89 -0.85 22.33
N ASN A 372 11.69 -0.09 21.61
CA ASN A 372 11.44 0.34 20.25
C ASN A 372 12.40 -0.31 19.27
N ARG A 373 11.86 -0.54 18.08
CA ARG A 373 12.56 -1.17 16.97
C ARG A 373 12.50 -0.30 15.73
N VAL A 374 13.64 -0.04 15.11
CA VAL A 374 13.74 0.63 13.81
C VAL A 374 14.09 -0.38 12.73
N ILE A 375 13.38 -0.32 11.61
CA ILE A 375 13.54 -1.20 10.45
C ILE A 375 14.04 -0.38 9.25
N PHE A 376 15.21 -0.75 8.76
CA PHE A 376 15.87 -0.17 7.60
C PHE A 376 15.54 -0.96 6.32
N ALA A 377 15.38 -0.23 5.22
CA ALA A 377 14.92 -0.78 3.95
C ALA A 377 15.96 -1.63 3.21
N LYS A 378 17.23 -1.59 3.62
CA LYS A 378 18.32 -2.36 3.02
C LYS A 378 19.00 -3.26 4.04
N ALA A 379 19.97 -4.02 3.55
CA ALA A 379 20.87 -4.82 4.36
C ALA A 379 21.72 -3.93 5.30
N GLU A 380 22.12 -4.46 6.45
CA GLU A 380 22.93 -3.76 7.46
C GLU A 380 24.25 -3.21 6.90
N THR A 381 24.89 -3.90 5.98
CA THR A 381 26.15 -3.44 5.38
C THR A 381 26.02 -2.37 4.34
N ASP A 382 24.83 -2.15 3.81
CA ASP A 382 24.54 -0.92 3.07
C ASP A 382 24.62 0.30 3.98
N TYR A 383 24.70 0.09 5.30
CA TYR A 383 24.84 1.13 6.28
C TYR A 383 26.18 1.12 7.01
N GLN A 384 26.57 2.30 7.46
CA GLN A 384 27.53 2.48 8.52
C GLN A 384 26.75 2.82 9.79
N VAL A 385 26.78 1.91 10.77
CA VAL A 385 26.10 2.09 12.06
C VAL A 385 27.12 2.52 13.12
N VAL A 386 26.88 3.67 13.73
CA VAL A 386 27.69 4.20 14.85
C VAL A 386 26.78 4.37 16.06
N ARG A 387 26.93 3.51 17.07
CA ARG A 387 26.22 3.67 18.34
C ARG A 387 26.80 4.86 19.11
N THR A 388 25.95 5.83 19.43
CA THR A 388 26.32 7.06 20.15
C THR A 388 25.96 7.00 21.63
N ALA A 389 24.98 6.16 21.99
CA ALA A 389 24.64 5.79 23.37
C ALA A 389 24.00 4.39 23.40
N ALA A 390 23.59 3.91 24.58
CA ALA A 390 22.97 2.58 24.73
C ALA A 390 21.79 2.37 23.77
N ASN A 391 20.90 3.37 23.69
CA ASN A 391 19.70 3.36 22.85
C ASN A 391 19.73 4.46 21.79
N ALA A 392 20.92 4.84 21.30
CA ALA A 392 21.08 5.87 20.28
C ALA A 392 22.15 5.49 19.26
N ALA A 393 21.92 5.85 17.99
CA ALA A 393 22.83 5.56 16.91
C ALA A 393 22.72 6.58 15.77
N ILE A 394 23.79 6.69 15.00
CA ILE A 394 23.81 7.34 13.69
C ILE A 394 23.97 6.21 12.66
N VAL A 395 23.04 6.12 11.71
CA VAL A 395 23.04 5.09 10.66
C VAL A 395 23.16 5.81 9.32
N THR A 396 24.27 5.62 8.61
CA THR A 396 24.54 6.30 7.34
C THR A 396 24.46 5.31 6.20
N ASP A 397 23.59 5.55 5.23
CA ASP A 397 23.53 4.79 3.99
C ASP A 397 24.81 5.02 3.19
N ARG A 398 25.58 3.96 2.95
CA ARG A 398 26.87 4.01 2.24
C ARG A 398 26.72 4.38 0.77
N THR A 399 25.58 4.07 0.17
CA THR A 399 25.33 4.33 -1.25
C THR A 399 24.87 5.77 -1.47
N THR A 400 23.92 6.24 -0.66
CA THR A 400 23.28 7.55 -0.87
C THR A 400 23.90 8.65 -0.01
N GLY A 401 24.62 8.29 1.06
CA GLY A 401 25.08 9.23 2.09
C GLY A 401 23.97 9.75 2.99
N ALA A 402 22.74 9.24 2.88
CA ALA A 402 21.65 9.62 3.77
C ALA A 402 21.95 9.22 5.22
N VAL A 403 21.67 10.10 6.17
CA VAL A 403 22.00 9.91 7.58
C VAL A 403 20.73 9.84 8.42
N ASP A 404 20.47 8.68 8.99
CA ASP A 404 19.45 8.48 10.00
C ASP A 404 20.05 8.71 11.40
N THR A 405 19.35 9.49 12.23
CA THR A 405 19.71 9.73 13.63
C THR A 405 18.65 9.11 14.52
N LEU A 406 19.07 8.18 15.39
CA LEU A 406 18.19 7.42 16.27
C LEU A 406 18.42 7.79 17.73
N THR A 407 17.33 8.01 18.46
CA THR A 407 17.30 8.13 19.92
C THR A 407 16.17 7.26 20.50
N ASN A 408 16.37 6.73 21.71
CA ASN A 408 15.42 5.83 22.37
C ASN A 408 15.05 4.58 21.53
N VAL A 409 16.03 4.00 20.84
CA VAL A 409 15.88 2.80 20.02
C VAL A 409 16.73 1.67 20.56
N GLN A 410 16.10 0.58 20.95
CA GLN A 410 16.73 -0.60 21.55
C GLN A 410 17.17 -1.60 20.47
N GLU A 411 16.35 -1.76 19.42
CA GLU A 411 16.59 -2.71 18.34
C GLU A 411 16.66 -2.02 16.97
N MET A 412 17.64 -2.41 16.15
CA MET A 412 17.71 -2.07 14.74
C MET A 412 17.61 -3.36 13.92
N ALA A 413 16.83 -3.33 12.86
CA ALA A 413 16.69 -4.43 11.91
C ALA A 413 16.82 -3.92 10.47
N PHE A 414 17.26 -4.78 9.58
CA PHE A 414 17.67 -4.45 8.22
C PHE A 414 17.02 -5.43 7.25
N ALA A 415 16.47 -4.96 6.13
CA ALA A 415 15.78 -5.81 5.17
C ALA A 415 16.72 -6.81 4.49
N ALA A 416 16.27 -8.06 4.39
CA ALA A 416 16.98 -9.15 3.70
C ALA A 416 16.47 -9.34 2.26
N PRO A 417 17.35 -9.47 1.24
CA PRO A 417 16.91 -9.77 -0.11
C PRO A 417 16.55 -11.26 -0.31
N VAL A 418 15.46 -11.52 -1.03
CA VAL A 418 14.94 -12.85 -1.40
C VAL A 418 15.42 -13.23 -2.80
N CYS A 419 16.40 -14.14 -2.93
CA CYS A 419 17.04 -14.39 -4.23
C CYS A 419 17.17 -15.88 -4.59
N PHE A 420 17.03 -16.20 -5.89
CA PHE A 420 17.48 -17.46 -6.49
C PHE A 420 18.93 -17.33 -6.97
N THR A 421 19.67 -18.42 -7.15
CA THR A 421 20.98 -18.36 -7.84
C THR A 421 20.89 -18.70 -9.33
N SER A 422 21.85 -18.26 -10.14
CA SER A 422 22.02 -18.73 -11.53
C SER A 422 21.95 -20.26 -11.62
N GLY A 423 21.30 -20.76 -12.66
CA GLY A 423 21.08 -22.19 -12.91
C GLY A 423 19.81 -22.74 -12.27
N THR A 424 19.19 -22.04 -11.31
CA THR A 424 17.90 -22.44 -10.72
C THR A 424 16.82 -22.44 -11.80
N ARG A 425 16.16 -23.58 -12.01
CA ARG A 425 15.08 -23.73 -12.97
C ARG A 425 13.72 -23.44 -12.34
N LEU A 426 12.99 -22.50 -12.94
CA LEU A 426 11.62 -22.17 -12.58
C LEU A 426 10.65 -22.80 -13.59
N ARG A 427 9.49 -23.26 -13.10
CA ARG A 427 8.41 -23.71 -13.99
C ARG A 427 7.69 -22.54 -14.64
N VAL A 428 7.64 -22.58 -15.96
CA VAL A 428 6.93 -21.58 -16.78
C VAL A 428 6.05 -22.28 -17.82
N PHE A 429 5.05 -21.57 -18.29
CA PHE A 429 4.19 -21.98 -19.38
C PHE A 429 4.67 -21.32 -20.68
N GLN A 430 5.28 -22.11 -21.57
CA GLN A 430 5.79 -21.67 -22.86
C GLN A 430 5.43 -22.69 -23.94
N ALA A 431 5.25 -22.24 -25.18
CA ALA A 431 4.99 -23.10 -26.35
C ALA A 431 3.85 -24.13 -26.16
N GLY A 432 2.81 -23.79 -25.39
CA GLY A 432 1.64 -24.64 -25.17
C GLY A 432 1.78 -25.69 -24.06
N GLY A 433 2.88 -25.71 -23.32
CA GLY A 433 3.12 -26.65 -22.22
C GLY A 433 3.88 -26.05 -21.04
N VAL A 434 4.00 -26.84 -19.96
CA VAL A 434 4.83 -26.49 -18.79
C VAL A 434 6.25 -26.96 -19.04
N VAL A 435 7.22 -26.05 -18.92
CA VAL A 435 8.65 -26.29 -19.09
C VAL A 435 9.44 -25.73 -17.91
N GLU A 436 10.66 -26.22 -17.70
CA GLU A 436 11.60 -25.73 -16.69
C GLU A 436 12.67 -24.86 -17.34
N VAL A 437 12.69 -23.57 -17.01
CA VAL A 437 13.60 -22.57 -17.59
C VAL A 437 14.52 -22.03 -16.51
N ALA A 438 15.82 -21.98 -16.78
CA ALA A 438 16.80 -21.40 -15.86
C ALA A 438 16.50 -19.91 -15.63
N VAL A 439 16.67 -19.44 -14.41
CA VAL A 439 16.28 -18.09 -14.00
C VAL A 439 16.94 -17.00 -14.86
N GLU A 440 18.19 -17.20 -15.28
CA GLU A 440 18.93 -16.31 -16.17
C GLU A 440 18.42 -16.27 -17.63
N ALA A 441 17.60 -17.25 -18.02
CA ALA A 441 17.03 -17.35 -19.36
C ALA A 441 15.57 -16.84 -19.44
N LEU A 442 14.97 -16.50 -18.30
CA LEU A 442 13.62 -15.94 -18.22
C LEU A 442 13.57 -14.52 -18.78
N ARG A 443 12.40 -14.15 -19.27
CA ARG A 443 12.11 -12.83 -19.82
C ARG A 443 10.87 -12.23 -19.18
N VAL A 444 10.85 -10.90 -19.03
CA VAL A 444 9.63 -10.19 -18.67
C VAL A 444 8.54 -10.50 -19.70
N GLY A 445 7.35 -10.85 -19.21
CA GLY A 445 6.22 -11.34 -20.00
C GLY A 445 6.08 -12.87 -20.05
N ASP A 446 7.11 -13.64 -19.67
CA ASP A 446 6.97 -15.09 -19.49
C ASP A 446 5.93 -15.40 -18.41
N VAL A 447 5.28 -16.56 -18.51
CA VAL A 447 4.20 -16.95 -17.59
C VAL A 447 4.73 -18.01 -16.63
N ALA A 448 4.94 -17.64 -15.36
CA ALA A 448 5.29 -18.58 -14.32
C ALA A 448 4.10 -19.48 -13.93
N VAL A 449 4.38 -20.75 -13.64
CA VAL A 449 3.43 -21.68 -13.04
C VAL A 449 3.62 -21.63 -11.52
N THR A 450 2.55 -21.30 -10.79
CA THR A 450 2.61 -21.14 -9.34
C THR A 450 2.33 -22.45 -8.62
N ALA A 451 2.71 -22.53 -7.34
CA ALA A 451 2.63 -23.76 -6.55
C ALA A 451 1.21 -24.34 -6.43
N THR A 452 0.18 -23.48 -6.45
CA THR A 452 -1.24 -23.87 -6.42
C THR A 452 -1.81 -24.22 -7.80
N GLY A 453 -0.96 -24.30 -8.83
CA GLY A 453 -1.35 -24.57 -10.22
C GLY A 453 -1.78 -23.34 -11.02
N GLY A 454 -1.67 -22.14 -10.43
CA GLY A 454 -1.97 -20.88 -11.09
C GLY A 454 -0.94 -20.49 -12.17
N ARG A 455 -1.26 -19.43 -12.91
CA ARG A 455 -0.38 -18.85 -13.93
C ARG A 455 -0.27 -17.35 -13.69
N ARG A 456 0.96 -16.85 -13.60
CA ARG A 456 1.26 -15.43 -13.31
C ARG A 456 2.28 -14.91 -14.30
N LYS A 457 2.05 -13.71 -14.86
CA LYS A 457 3.05 -13.10 -15.75
C LYS A 457 4.22 -12.57 -14.94
N ILE A 458 5.43 -12.82 -15.40
CA ILE A 458 6.63 -12.20 -14.88
C ILE A 458 6.62 -10.74 -15.33
N ARG A 459 6.55 -9.80 -14.37
CA ARG A 459 6.53 -8.36 -14.65
C ARG A 459 7.92 -7.73 -14.55
N TRP A 460 8.82 -8.35 -13.81
CA TRP A 460 10.18 -7.83 -13.62
C TRP A 460 11.16 -8.96 -13.25
N ILE A 461 12.41 -8.81 -13.69
CA ILE A 461 13.52 -9.70 -13.35
C ILE A 461 14.73 -8.81 -13.03
N GLY A 462 15.34 -9.03 -11.86
CA GLY A 462 16.58 -8.37 -11.45
C GLY A 462 17.69 -9.40 -11.22
N GLN A 463 18.94 -9.01 -11.42
CA GLN A 463 20.09 -9.87 -11.12
C GLN A 463 21.25 -9.11 -10.51
N ARG A 464 22.10 -9.81 -9.76
CA ARG A 464 23.34 -9.28 -9.21
C ARG A 464 24.37 -10.38 -8.99
N THR A 465 25.62 -10.12 -9.39
CA THR A 465 26.76 -10.98 -9.05
C THR A 465 27.48 -10.46 -7.81
N VAL A 466 27.79 -11.36 -6.88
CA VAL A 466 28.51 -11.10 -5.64
C VAL A 466 29.76 -11.96 -5.57
N VAL A 467 30.86 -11.37 -5.09
CA VAL A 467 32.12 -12.07 -4.79
C VAL A 467 32.27 -12.09 -3.27
N PRO A 468 31.90 -13.18 -2.57
CA PRO A 468 31.84 -13.20 -1.10
C PRO A 468 33.12 -12.72 -0.40
N ALA A 469 34.30 -12.98 -0.98
CA ALA A 469 35.58 -12.58 -0.41
C ALA A 469 35.78 -11.04 -0.34
N THR A 470 35.07 -10.26 -1.14
CA THR A 470 35.14 -8.78 -1.12
C THR A 470 34.15 -8.16 -0.15
N CYS A 471 33.30 -8.97 0.49
CA CYS A 471 32.25 -8.53 1.39
C CYS A 471 32.72 -8.58 2.85
N THR A 472 32.27 -7.64 3.70
CA THR A 472 32.58 -7.56 5.13
C THR A 472 32.37 -8.87 5.91
N VAL A 473 31.32 -9.64 5.57
CA VAL A 473 31.05 -10.96 6.15
C VAL A 473 30.82 -11.95 5.00
N PRO A 474 31.88 -12.63 4.50
CA PRO A 474 31.77 -13.53 3.35
C PRO A 474 30.73 -14.64 3.52
N SER A 475 30.59 -15.18 4.73
CA SER A 475 29.67 -16.27 5.03
C SER A 475 28.18 -15.89 4.96
N GLN A 476 27.85 -14.60 5.04
CA GLN A 476 26.48 -14.11 4.83
C GLN A 476 26.12 -13.98 3.34
N GLN A 477 27.12 -14.04 2.46
CA GLN A 477 26.93 -14.00 1.00
C GLN A 477 26.79 -15.40 0.39
N TRP A 478 27.13 -16.42 1.16
CA TRP A 478 27.06 -17.80 0.71
C TRP A 478 25.61 -18.25 0.52
N PRO A 479 25.29 -18.96 -0.56
CA PRO A 479 23.98 -19.54 -0.74
C PRO A 479 23.71 -20.63 0.31
N VAL A 480 22.44 -20.86 0.60
CA VAL A 480 21.98 -22.08 1.28
C VAL A 480 21.66 -23.11 0.21
N ARG A 481 22.38 -24.23 0.26
CA ARG A 481 22.09 -25.41 -0.56
C ARG A 481 21.05 -26.28 0.13
N VAL A 482 19.97 -26.52 -0.59
CA VAL A 482 18.93 -27.50 -0.28
C VAL A 482 19.17 -28.70 -1.17
N ARG A 483 19.52 -29.85 -0.58
CA ARG A 483 19.76 -31.08 -1.34
C ARG A 483 18.49 -31.56 -2.04
N ALA A 484 18.64 -32.20 -3.20
CA ALA A 484 17.52 -32.89 -3.84
C ALA A 484 16.82 -33.84 -2.85
N GLY A 485 15.49 -33.73 -2.75
CA GLY A 485 14.67 -34.53 -1.84
C GLY A 485 14.72 -34.13 -0.37
N ALA A 486 15.34 -33.01 0.01
CA ALA A 486 15.41 -32.55 1.40
C ALA A 486 14.03 -32.38 2.06
N PHE A 487 13.00 -32.03 1.28
CA PHE A 487 11.61 -31.87 1.73
C PHE A 487 10.74 -33.10 1.45
N GLY A 488 11.31 -34.20 0.96
CA GLY A 488 10.61 -35.41 0.58
C GLY A 488 10.25 -35.42 -0.91
N SER A 489 9.06 -35.93 -1.23
CA SER A 489 8.54 -35.98 -2.60
C SER A 489 7.16 -35.34 -2.69
N ASP A 490 6.81 -34.80 -3.86
CA ASP A 490 5.46 -34.36 -4.18
C ASP A 490 4.50 -35.57 -4.37
N PRO A 491 3.17 -35.36 -4.49
CA PRO A 491 2.20 -36.45 -4.68
C PRO A 491 2.43 -37.31 -5.92
N CYS A 492 3.21 -36.82 -6.90
CA CYS A 492 3.61 -37.57 -8.09
C CYS A 492 4.94 -38.33 -7.90
N GLY A 493 5.50 -38.34 -6.69
CA GLY A 493 6.75 -39.03 -6.35
C GLY A 493 8.02 -38.29 -6.75
N ARG A 494 7.94 -37.02 -7.19
CA ARG A 494 9.14 -36.25 -7.56
C ARG A 494 9.76 -35.63 -6.33
N LEU A 495 11.07 -35.75 -6.20
CA LEU A 495 11.84 -35.16 -5.09
C LEU A 495 11.62 -33.64 -4.97
N LEU A 496 11.67 -33.13 -3.75
CA LEU A 496 11.54 -31.72 -3.42
C LEU A 496 12.79 -31.22 -2.67
N PRO A 497 13.62 -30.36 -3.28
CA PRO A 497 13.67 -30.05 -4.72
C PRO A 497 14.08 -31.27 -5.57
N VAL A 498 13.86 -31.24 -6.89
CA VAL A 498 14.26 -32.34 -7.82
C VAL A 498 15.77 -32.35 -8.09
N ARG A 499 16.45 -31.24 -7.85
CA ARG A 499 17.90 -31.04 -7.95
C ARG A 499 18.35 -30.20 -6.77
N ASP A 500 19.65 -30.18 -6.49
CA ASP A 500 20.18 -29.28 -5.47
C ASP A 500 19.82 -27.82 -5.82
N LEU A 501 19.03 -27.20 -4.95
CA LEU A 501 18.57 -25.83 -5.08
C LEU A 501 19.41 -24.92 -4.19
N ARG A 502 19.85 -23.79 -4.74
CA ARG A 502 20.60 -22.78 -3.99
C ARG A 502 19.79 -21.49 -3.92
N LEU A 503 19.65 -20.97 -2.71
CA LEU A 503 18.86 -19.79 -2.40
C LEU A 503 19.68 -18.82 -1.53
N SER A 504 19.32 -17.53 -1.55
CA SER A 504 19.77 -16.64 -0.48
C SER A 504 19.23 -17.14 0.87
N GLN A 505 19.96 -16.89 1.95
CA GLN A 505 19.64 -17.39 3.29
C GLN A 505 18.21 -17.01 3.75
N GLY A 506 17.77 -15.77 3.46
CA GLY A 506 16.45 -15.28 3.79
C GLY A 506 15.31 -15.72 2.88
N HIS A 507 15.59 -16.48 1.81
CA HIS A 507 14.59 -16.84 0.81
C HIS A 507 13.52 -17.79 1.39
N PRO A 508 12.24 -17.39 1.45
CA PRO A 508 11.22 -18.23 2.06
C PRO A 508 10.75 -19.37 1.15
N VAL A 509 10.65 -20.57 1.73
CA VAL A 509 10.05 -21.76 1.09
C VAL A 509 8.72 -22.09 1.75
N LEU A 510 7.78 -22.66 0.99
CA LEU A 510 6.48 -23.05 1.53
C LEU A 510 6.62 -24.35 2.33
N VAL A 511 6.07 -24.34 3.54
CA VAL A 511 6.03 -25.52 4.42
C VAL A 511 4.64 -25.68 5.01
N ALA A 512 4.35 -26.88 5.52
CA ALA A 512 3.07 -27.23 6.14
C ALA A 512 1.83 -26.91 5.27
N ALA A 513 1.99 -26.92 3.95
CA ALA A 513 0.89 -26.80 3.00
C ALA A 513 0.23 -28.18 2.75
N ASP A 514 -1.00 -28.16 2.26
CA ASP A 514 -1.65 -29.39 1.80
C ASP A 514 -1.09 -29.88 0.45
N GLU A 515 -1.58 -31.02 -0.04
CA GLU A 515 -1.10 -31.67 -1.28
C GLU A 515 -1.23 -30.77 -2.53
N ASP A 516 -2.16 -29.82 -2.52
CA ASP A 516 -2.39 -28.85 -3.59
C ASP A 516 -1.61 -27.54 -3.37
N ASN A 517 -0.69 -27.52 -2.40
CA ASN A 517 0.02 -26.33 -1.91
C ASN A 517 -0.93 -25.19 -1.47
N ARG A 518 -2.16 -25.50 -1.09
CA ARG A 518 -3.08 -24.57 -0.44
C ARG A 518 -2.80 -24.56 1.07
N GLY A 519 -3.10 -23.43 1.70
CA GLY A 519 -2.67 -23.18 3.08
C GLY A 519 -1.15 -23.06 3.20
N GLY A 520 -0.61 -23.48 4.35
CA GLY A 520 0.81 -23.43 4.68
C GLY A 520 1.34 -22.06 5.07
N VAL A 521 2.62 -22.03 5.41
CA VAL A 521 3.37 -20.83 5.79
C VAL A 521 4.69 -20.77 5.04
N LEU A 522 5.21 -19.57 4.83
CA LEU A 522 6.53 -19.35 4.27
C LEU A 522 7.55 -19.35 5.41
N VAL A 523 8.66 -20.06 5.24
CA VAL A 523 9.75 -20.12 6.22
C VAL A 523 11.07 -19.80 5.51
N PRO A 524 11.83 -18.78 5.95
CA PRO A 524 13.17 -18.52 5.40
C PRO A 524 14.05 -19.75 5.45
N ILE A 525 14.73 -20.07 4.35
CA ILE A 525 15.46 -21.34 4.24
C ILE A 525 16.58 -21.50 5.29
N MET A 526 17.16 -20.39 5.75
CA MET A 526 18.13 -20.38 6.85
C MET A 526 17.58 -20.95 8.15
N CYS A 527 16.28 -20.79 8.42
CA CYS A 527 15.63 -21.31 9.62
C CYS A 527 15.52 -22.84 9.57
N LEU A 528 15.76 -23.48 8.42
CA LEU A 528 15.67 -24.92 8.22
C LEU A 528 17.05 -25.57 8.03
N ILE A 529 18.14 -24.81 8.19
CA ILE A 529 19.50 -25.37 8.14
C ILE A 529 19.69 -26.40 9.26
N ASN A 530 20.01 -27.62 8.87
CA ASN A 530 20.33 -28.72 9.78
C ASN A 530 21.78 -29.22 9.63
N GLY A 531 22.54 -28.63 8.71
CA GLY A 531 23.94 -29.01 8.45
C GLY A 531 24.09 -30.30 7.64
N THR A 532 23.00 -30.95 7.22
CA THR A 532 23.02 -32.21 6.47
C THR A 532 22.33 -32.08 5.12
N SER A 533 20.99 -32.07 5.09
CA SER A 533 20.19 -31.90 3.87
C SER A 533 20.05 -30.44 3.46
N ILE A 534 20.16 -29.51 4.40
CA ILE A 534 20.13 -28.06 4.16
C ILE A 534 21.34 -27.43 4.86
N MET A 535 22.21 -26.77 4.09
CA MET A 535 23.47 -26.21 4.61
C MET A 535 23.89 -24.94 3.87
N ARG A 536 24.65 -24.07 4.55
CA ARG A 536 25.38 -22.98 3.88
C ARG A 536 26.52 -23.57 3.05
N GLU A 537 26.64 -23.13 1.81
CA GLU A 537 27.65 -23.61 0.86
C GLU A 537 28.61 -22.48 0.50
N PRO A 538 29.90 -22.57 0.87
CA PRO A 538 30.89 -21.59 0.47
C PRO A 538 30.98 -21.41 -1.04
N ALA A 539 30.97 -20.17 -1.50
CA ALA A 539 31.11 -19.81 -2.91
C ALA A 539 32.15 -18.70 -3.09
N SER A 540 32.96 -18.79 -4.14
CA SER A 540 33.90 -17.73 -4.53
C SER A 540 33.20 -16.60 -5.30
N MET A 541 32.10 -16.91 -5.98
CA MET A 541 31.24 -15.97 -6.69
C MET A 541 29.84 -16.58 -6.83
N VAL A 542 28.79 -15.76 -6.71
CA VAL A 542 27.40 -16.18 -6.86
C VAL A 542 26.60 -15.08 -7.55
N THR A 543 25.76 -15.46 -8.52
CA THR A 543 24.81 -14.52 -9.13
C THR A 543 23.41 -14.81 -8.60
N TYR A 544 22.84 -13.81 -7.95
CA TYR A 544 21.51 -13.82 -7.37
C TYR A 544 20.49 -13.18 -8.32
N TRP A 545 19.29 -13.76 -8.40
CA TRP A 545 18.21 -13.38 -9.30
C TRP A 545 16.90 -13.20 -8.54
N HIS A 546 16.14 -12.19 -8.93
CA HIS A 546 14.82 -11.87 -8.41
C HIS A 546 13.81 -11.98 -9.53
N VAL A 547 12.68 -12.63 -9.27
CA VAL A 547 11.61 -12.81 -10.24
C VAL A 547 10.32 -12.31 -9.63
N GLU A 548 9.77 -11.26 -10.24
CA GLU A 548 8.56 -10.62 -9.79
C GLU A 548 7.38 -10.96 -10.69
N LEU A 549 6.26 -11.29 -10.07
CA LEU A 549 5.02 -11.66 -10.74
C LEU A 549 4.03 -10.48 -10.76
N ASP A 550 3.07 -10.53 -11.68
CA ASP A 550 1.95 -9.58 -11.79
C ASP A 550 1.10 -9.50 -10.51
N ALA A 551 1.01 -10.60 -9.77
CA ALA A 551 0.60 -10.66 -8.37
C ALA A 551 1.56 -11.55 -7.60
N HIS A 552 1.91 -11.15 -6.37
CA HIS A 552 2.81 -11.91 -5.52
C HIS A 552 2.23 -13.31 -5.22
N ASP A 553 3.02 -14.34 -5.54
CA ASP A 553 2.61 -15.74 -5.49
C ASP A 553 3.84 -16.64 -5.26
N ILE A 554 3.66 -17.96 -5.20
CA ILE A 554 4.72 -18.93 -4.93
C ILE A 554 5.16 -19.59 -6.24
N LEU A 555 6.45 -19.48 -6.55
CA LEU A 555 7.10 -20.11 -7.71
C LEU A 555 7.47 -21.56 -7.41
N LEU A 556 7.67 -22.37 -8.45
CA LEU A 556 8.22 -23.73 -8.34
C LEU A 556 9.67 -23.73 -8.81
N ALA A 557 10.62 -23.66 -7.88
CA ALA A 557 12.07 -23.60 -8.12
C ALA A 557 12.70 -24.98 -7.90
N GLU A 558 13.22 -25.60 -8.96
CA GLU A 558 13.59 -27.03 -8.95
C GLU A 558 12.46 -27.89 -8.34
N ASN A 559 11.21 -27.59 -8.70
CA ASN A 559 9.98 -28.16 -8.15
C ASN A 559 9.68 -27.83 -6.67
N LEU A 560 10.59 -27.21 -5.91
CA LEU A 560 10.31 -26.76 -4.54
C LEU A 560 9.49 -25.45 -4.58
N PRO A 561 8.36 -25.36 -3.86
CA PRO A 561 7.61 -24.11 -3.76
C PRO A 561 8.40 -23.05 -2.95
N ALA A 562 8.72 -21.93 -3.61
CA ALA A 562 9.53 -20.84 -3.07
C ALA A 562 8.92 -19.47 -3.42
N GLU A 563 9.11 -18.47 -2.57
CA GLU A 563 8.48 -17.16 -2.70
C GLU A 563 8.94 -16.42 -3.98
N SER A 564 8.02 -15.73 -4.67
CA SER A 564 8.40 -14.73 -5.69
C SER A 564 8.88 -13.44 -5.05
N TYR A 565 9.54 -12.58 -5.83
CA TYR A 565 9.92 -11.27 -5.32
C TYR A 565 8.68 -10.40 -5.09
N ILE A 566 8.69 -9.68 -3.98
CA ILE A 566 7.71 -8.64 -3.63
C ILE A 566 8.43 -7.30 -3.61
N ASP A 567 7.95 -6.33 -4.40
CA ASP A 567 8.56 -5.01 -4.48
C ASP A 567 8.36 -4.25 -3.15
N GLY A 568 9.44 -4.18 -2.38
CA GLY A 568 9.53 -3.40 -1.14
C GLY A 568 10.13 -2.01 -1.35
N GLY A 569 10.27 -1.54 -2.60
CA GLY A 569 10.94 -0.30 -2.94
C GLY A 569 12.42 -0.45 -3.31
N ASP A 570 12.89 -1.68 -3.53
CA ASP A 570 14.30 -2.04 -3.72
C ASP A 570 14.68 -2.39 -5.18
N ARG A 571 13.75 -2.31 -6.14
CA ARG A 571 14.01 -2.58 -7.58
C ARG A 571 15.20 -1.81 -8.17
N ALA A 572 15.42 -0.57 -7.73
CA ALA A 572 16.47 0.31 -8.24
C ALA A 572 17.90 -0.23 -7.97
N PHE A 573 18.06 -1.15 -7.02
CA PHE A 573 19.36 -1.72 -6.64
C PHE A 573 19.86 -2.83 -7.58
N PHE A 574 19.04 -3.26 -8.55
CA PHE A 574 19.35 -4.41 -9.42
C PHE A 574 19.59 -4.05 -10.90
N VAL A 575 19.68 -2.74 -11.24
CA VAL A 575 19.82 -2.24 -12.62
C VAL A 575 21.23 -1.67 -12.92
N LYS A 576 22.06 -1.38 -11.92
CA LYS A 576 23.47 -0.97 -12.09
C LYS A 576 24.37 -1.52 -10.97
N ALA A 577 25.61 -1.86 -11.34
CA ALA A 577 26.68 -2.28 -10.43
C ALA A 577 26.88 -1.25 -9.30
N SER A 578 26.36 -1.58 -8.11
CA SER A 578 26.65 -0.92 -6.84
C SER A 578 27.13 -2.01 -5.88
N ASP A 579 28.24 -1.75 -5.20
CA ASP A 579 29.06 -2.78 -4.54
C ASP A 579 28.50 -3.29 -3.19
N ASP A 580 27.42 -2.72 -2.64
CA ASP A 580 27.10 -2.94 -1.21
C ASP A 580 25.80 -3.71 -0.84
N ALA A 581 24.89 -4.01 -1.78
CA ALA A 581 23.50 -4.40 -1.45
C ALA A 581 23.20 -5.84 -0.94
N LEU A 582 24.03 -6.46 -0.07
CA LEU A 582 23.71 -7.83 0.35
C LEU A 582 24.25 -8.26 1.72
N HIS A 583 24.23 -7.47 2.79
CA HIS A 583 24.42 -8.09 4.11
C HIS A 583 23.35 -7.72 5.12
N ASN A 584 22.28 -8.50 5.14
CA ASN A 584 21.97 -9.36 6.28
C ASN A 584 20.72 -10.15 5.86
N PRO A 585 20.86 -11.42 5.42
CA PRO A 585 19.74 -12.25 4.98
C PRO A 585 18.73 -12.62 6.09
N ASP A 586 18.98 -12.16 7.32
CA ASP A 586 18.42 -12.75 8.53
C ASP A 586 17.12 -12.08 9.02
N PHE A 587 16.49 -11.22 8.21
CA PHE A 587 15.24 -10.59 8.60
C PHE A 587 14.18 -10.56 7.50
N VAL A 588 13.16 -11.42 7.69
CA VAL A 588 11.85 -11.28 7.07
C VAL A 588 10.91 -10.66 8.09
N ALA A 589 10.48 -9.42 7.86
CA ALA A 589 9.56 -8.74 8.76
C ALA A 589 8.22 -9.51 8.87
N PRO A 590 7.82 -9.98 10.07
CA PRO A 590 6.47 -10.47 10.29
C PRO A 590 5.47 -9.32 10.09
N GLY A 591 4.42 -9.54 9.30
CA GLY A 591 3.35 -8.55 9.10
C GLY A 591 3.39 -7.75 7.80
N TRP A 592 4.23 -8.11 6.82
CA TRP A 592 4.12 -7.57 5.46
C TRP A 592 2.85 -8.11 4.78
N THR A 593 1.78 -7.32 4.78
CA THR A 593 0.39 -7.72 4.43
C THR A 593 0.13 -7.98 2.95
N ALA A 594 1.10 -7.72 2.07
CA ALA A 594 1.03 -8.01 0.64
C ALA A 594 1.61 -9.39 0.27
N ARG A 595 2.10 -10.17 1.24
CA ARG A 595 2.60 -11.52 0.98
C ARG A 595 1.47 -12.50 0.70
N CYS A 596 1.72 -13.48 -0.18
CA CYS A 596 0.71 -14.48 -0.56
C CYS A 596 0.43 -15.51 0.55
N ARG A 597 1.30 -15.58 1.56
CA ARG A 597 1.19 -16.43 2.76
C ARG A 597 1.84 -15.74 3.96
N PRO A 598 1.46 -16.10 5.21
CA PRO A 598 2.18 -15.69 6.41
C PRO A 598 3.62 -16.20 6.40
N VAL A 599 4.54 -15.44 6.99
CA VAL A 599 5.92 -15.88 7.20
C VAL A 599 6.15 -16.22 8.67
N LEU A 600 6.74 -17.37 8.94
CA LEU A 600 7.19 -17.77 10.29
C LEU A 600 8.72 -17.97 10.29
N ILE A 601 9.36 -17.51 11.35
CA ILE A 601 10.81 -17.68 11.57
C ILE A 601 11.12 -18.68 12.70
N ASP A 602 10.14 -18.93 13.58
CA ASP A 602 10.20 -19.86 14.70
C ASP A 602 8.78 -20.41 15.04
N GLY A 603 8.71 -21.19 16.13
CA GLY A 603 7.45 -21.71 16.67
C GLY A 603 7.09 -23.13 16.21
N PRO A 604 5.94 -23.67 16.67
CA PRO A 604 5.62 -25.09 16.55
C PRO A 604 5.63 -25.64 15.13
N VAL A 605 5.20 -24.83 14.14
CA VAL A 605 5.20 -25.23 12.72
C VAL A 605 6.63 -25.34 12.17
N VAL A 606 7.50 -24.39 12.52
CA VAL A 606 8.91 -24.41 12.09
C VAL A 606 9.67 -25.56 12.73
N GLU A 607 9.44 -25.83 14.03
CA GLU A 607 10.06 -26.96 14.72
C GLU A 607 9.56 -28.32 14.20
N ALA A 608 8.26 -28.44 13.90
CA ALA A 608 7.72 -29.64 13.28
C ALA A 608 8.34 -29.91 11.90
N GLU A 609 8.55 -28.86 11.10
CA GLU A 609 9.18 -28.99 9.80
C GLU A 609 10.67 -29.35 9.90
N ARG A 610 11.42 -28.75 10.83
CA ARG A 610 12.81 -29.16 11.12
C ARG A 610 12.89 -30.63 11.50
N ALA A 611 12.01 -31.08 12.39
CA ALA A 611 11.95 -32.49 12.79
C ALA A 611 11.66 -33.39 11.59
N ARG A 612 10.68 -33.03 10.75
CA ARG A 612 10.32 -33.76 9.53
C ARG A 612 11.50 -33.88 8.56
N ILE A 613 12.18 -32.79 8.26
CA ILE A 613 13.36 -32.76 7.37
C ILE A 613 14.49 -33.65 7.92
N ASN A 614 14.73 -33.61 9.23
CA ASN A 614 15.73 -34.46 9.87
C ASN A 614 15.35 -35.94 9.79
N THR A 615 14.09 -36.29 10.05
CA THR A 615 13.60 -37.66 9.92
C THR A 615 13.74 -38.17 8.48
N LEU A 616 13.40 -37.36 7.48
CA LEU A 616 13.57 -37.72 6.07
C LEU A 616 15.03 -38.01 5.72
N PHE A 617 15.96 -37.19 6.23
CA PHE A 617 17.39 -37.44 6.03
C PHE A 617 17.85 -38.76 6.65
N VAL A 618 17.39 -39.07 7.88
CA VAL A 618 17.71 -40.33 8.55
C VAL A 618 17.15 -41.51 7.77
N LEU A 619 15.89 -41.46 7.33
CA LEU A 619 15.28 -42.52 6.52
C LEU A 619 16.01 -42.74 5.19
N ALA A 620 16.44 -41.66 4.53
CA ALA A 620 17.25 -41.75 3.32
C ALA A 620 18.61 -42.39 3.59
N LEU A 621 19.25 -42.10 4.74
CA LEU A 621 20.51 -42.71 5.15
C LEU A 621 20.33 -44.20 5.47
N GLU A 622 19.28 -44.57 6.20
CA GLU A 622 18.92 -45.97 6.48
C GLU A 622 18.68 -46.76 5.20
N GLY A 623 17.93 -46.19 4.25
CA GLY A 623 17.72 -46.80 2.93
C GLY A 623 19.02 -47.01 2.15
N ASN A 624 19.96 -46.05 2.21
CA ASN A 624 21.27 -46.19 1.56
C ASN A 624 22.19 -47.20 2.26
N CYS A 625 21.98 -47.44 3.56
CA CYS A 625 22.71 -48.43 4.35
C CYS A 625 22.09 -49.84 4.25
N ALA A 626 20.90 -49.99 3.69
CA ALA A 626 20.25 -51.28 3.53
C ALA A 626 20.99 -52.12 2.49
N TRP A 627 21.33 -53.37 2.85
CA TRP A 627 21.86 -54.33 1.89
C TRP A 627 20.80 -54.64 0.82
N PRO A 628 21.15 -54.76 -0.46
CA PRO A 628 20.21 -55.25 -1.46
C PRO A 628 19.69 -56.63 -1.03
N PRO A 629 18.39 -56.94 -1.25
CA PRO A 629 17.83 -58.22 -0.85
C PRO A 629 18.62 -59.35 -1.52
N PHE A 630 19.04 -60.34 -0.72
CA PHE A 630 19.75 -61.53 -1.20
C PHE A 630 18.99 -62.14 -2.39
N GLU A 631 19.61 -62.16 -3.57
CA GLU A 631 19.12 -62.90 -4.72
C GLU A 631 18.97 -64.38 -4.35
N SER A 632 17.75 -64.88 -4.39
CA SER A 632 17.46 -66.31 -4.34
C SER A 632 17.92 -66.95 -5.65
N ALA A 633 19.20 -67.25 -5.77
CA ALA A 633 19.71 -68.16 -6.78
C ALA A 633 19.31 -69.60 -6.41
N HIS A 634 18.15 -70.06 -6.86
CA HIS A 634 17.88 -71.48 -6.99
C HIS A 634 18.08 -71.89 -8.46
N PRO A 635 19.08 -72.74 -8.77
CA PRO A 635 19.26 -73.29 -10.10
C PRO A 635 18.28 -74.45 -10.33
N THR A 636 17.31 -74.27 -11.20
CA THR A 636 16.70 -75.38 -11.95
C THR A 636 17.60 -75.66 -13.15
N GLY A 637 18.23 -76.80 -13.38
CA GLY A 637 18.31 -78.10 -12.73
C GLY A 637 19.04 -78.97 -13.76
N CYS A 638 19.99 -79.81 -13.33
CA CYS A 638 20.59 -80.82 -14.21
C CYS A 638 20.13 -82.20 -13.74
N ARG A 639 19.38 -82.86 -14.64
CA ARG A 639 18.76 -84.20 -14.62
C ARG A 639 17.31 -84.27 -14.18
#